data_AF-A0A7S3P917-F1
#
_entry.id   AF-A0A7S3P917-F1
#
_cell.length_a   1.000
_cell.length_b   1.000
_cell.length_c   1.000
_cell.angle_alpha   90.00
_cell.angle_beta   90.00
_cell.angle_gamma   90.00
#
_symmetry.space_group_name_H-M   'P 1'
#
loop_
_entity.id
_entity.type
_entity.pdbx_description
1 polymer ?
#
loop_
_entity_poly.entity_id
_entity_poly.type
_entity_poly.pdbx_seq_one_letter_code
_entity_poly.pdbx_strand_id
1 'polypeptide(L)'
;GSMVRYNGTTQGRSTVSASSMSLFTDFWTAYNAPDTLLPLYLPLTLWVGGFVYCKVGTKTPSNFHEWTALHSVHNYGVILLGQISMYTANDDIFRERIVTLFTTGYFVVDLVDCATRMDGPYTFHAVTSLFLCLANYFTPLCQELRMTSKAALLEASTPFLYLAKKTRKPEHFGLFALVFTICRILWVPYMMKQILDGGIGVTDPIFIVLAGFYGLNLFWWYKILRIIVRGSSDASSKNDDSNGITNTRQDPPNKEK
;
A
#
# COMPACT_ATOMS: atom_id res chain seq x y z
N GLY A 1 0.04 -66.88 36.96
CA GLY A 1 -0.31 -65.70 36.15
C GLY A 1 0.89 -64.78 36.13
N SER A 2 1.48 -64.56 34.96
CA SER A 2 2.74 -63.83 34.80
C SER A 2 2.55 -62.32 34.95
N MET A 3 3.40 -61.71 35.78
CA MET A 3 3.42 -60.29 36.10
C MET A 3 4.36 -59.56 35.12
N VAL A 4 3.79 -58.78 34.20
CA VAL A 4 4.54 -57.97 33.22
C VAL A 4 4.94 -56.66 33.88
N ARG A 5 6.26 -56.46 34.08
CA ARG A 5 6.84 -55.18 34.50
C ARG A 5 7.00 -54.27 33.28
N TYR A 6 6.30 -53.14 33.26
CA TYR A 6 6.59 -52.04 32.34
C TYR A 6 7.78 -51.25 32.87
N ASN A 7 8.91 -51.31 32.16
CA ASN A 7 10.05 -50.42 32.38
C ASN A 7 9.66 -49.01 31.90
N GLY A 8 9.54 -48.09 32.85
CA GLY A 8 9.34 -46.67 32.57
C GLY A 8 10.57 -46.08 31.87
N THR A 9 10.40 -45.68 30.62
CA THR A 9 11.36 -44.88 29.89
C THR A 9 11.40 -43.49 30.51
N THR A 10 12.48 -43.19 31.24
CA THR A 10 12.75 -41.88 31.83
C THR A 10 12.81 -40.84 30.71
N GLN A 11 11.78 -40.00 30.62
CA GLN A 11 11.78 -38.81 29.76
C GLN A 11 12.98 -37.93 30.15
N GLY A 12 13.97 -37.87 29.27
CA GLY A 12 14.98 -36.81 29.26
C GLY A 12 14.29 -35.49 29.00
N ARG A 13 13.82 -34.84 30.07
CA ARG A 13 13.28 -33.47 30.03
C ARG A 13 14.46 -32.56 29.74
N SER A 14 14.64 -32.22 28.46
CA SER A 14 15.60 -31.24 27.99
C SER A 14 15.38 -29.93 28.73
N THR A 15 16.24 -29.65 29.70
CA THR A 15 16.37 -28.36 30.37
C THR A 15 16.85 -27.36 29.34
N VAL A 16 15.93 -26.79 28.57
CA VAL A 16 16.16 -25.47 27.96
C VAL A 16 16.59 -24.58 29.12
N SER A 17 17.83 -24.10 29.10
CA SER A 17 18.42 -23.44 30.26
C SER A 17 17.60 -22.19 30.59
N ALA A 18 17.34 -21.94 31.87
CA ALA A 18 16.59 -20.77 32.31
C ALA A 18 17.14 -19.45 31.73
N SER A 19 18.45 -19.41 31.42
CA SER A 19 19.12 -18.30 30.75
C SER A 19 18.69 -18.04 29.30
N SER A 20 18.34 -19.07 28.51
CA SER A 20 17.86 -18.84 27.14
C SER A 20 16.42 -18.31 27.12
N MET A 21 15.60 -18.72 28.10
CA MET A 21 14.25 -18.18 28.26
C MET A 21 14.25 -16.73 28.76
N SER A 22 15.19 -16.35 29.66
CA SER A 22 15.31 -14.96 30.09
C SER A 22 15.76 -14.05 28.95
N LEU A 23 16.79 -14.46 28.18
CA LEU A 23 17.25 -13.69 27.02
C LEU A 23 16.16 -13.48 25.96
N PHE A 24 15.37 -14.51 25.66
CA PHE A 24 14.27 -14.39 24.71
C PHE A 24 13.19 -13.43 25.22
N THR A 25 12.85 -13.51 26.51
CA THR A 25 11.84 -12.63 27.12
C THR A 25 12.30 -11.18 27.13
N ASP A 26 13.56 -10.92 27.49
CA ASP A 26 14.14 -9.58 27.49
C ASP A 26 14.18 -9.00 26.09
N PHE A 27 14.64 -9.79 25.10
CA PHE A 27 14.60 -9.40 23.70
C PHE A 27 13.18 -9.12 23.22
N TRP A 28 12.23 -10.01 23.50
CA TRP A 28 10.84 -9.85 23.07
C TRP A 28 10.19 -8.61 23.68
N THR A 29 10.52 -8.32 24.95
CA THR A 29 10.05 -7.13 25.65
C THR A 29 10.65 -5.87 25.03
N ALA A 30 11.96 -5.85 24.78
CA ALA A 30 12.64 -4.74 24.11
C ALA A 30 12.17 -4.54 22.66
N TYR A 31 11.92 -5.63 21.92
CA TYR A 31 11.37 -5.61 20.57
C TYR A 31 9.94 -5.07 20.55
N ASN A 32 9.16 -5.33 21.61
CA ASN A 32 7.78 -4.88 21.68
C ASN A 32 7.56 -3.62 22.51
N ALA A 33 8.60 -2.96 23.01
CA ALA A 33 8.49 -1.68 23.71
C ALA A 33 7.74 -0.64 22.83
N PRO A 34 6.91 0.24 23.41
CA PRO A 34 6.03 1.13 22.65
C PRO A 34 6.79 2.18 21.81
N ASP A 35 8.00 2.52 22.22
CA ASP A 35 8.88 3.55 21.66
C ASP A 35 9.98 2.99 20.74
N THR A 36 10.13 1.66 20.67
CA THR A 36 11.21 1.03 19.89
C THR A 36 10.89 0.95 18.40
N LEU A 37 11.88 1.23 17.54
CA LEU A 37 11.78 0.97 16.10
C LEU A 37 12.31 -0.42 15.71
N LEU A 38 12.67 -1.28 16.68
CA LEU A 38 13.25 -2.59 16.38
C LEU A 38 12.37 -3.45 15.45
N PRO A 39 11.02 -3.42 15.52
CA PRO A 39 10.19 -4.15 14.57
C PRO A 39 10.22 -3.60 13.14
N LEU A 40 10.79 -2.42 12.90
CA LEU A 40 10.99 -1.87 11.56
C LEU A 40 12.02 -2.66 10.76
N TYR A 41 13.02 -3.27 11.41
CA TYR A 41 14.11 -3.94 10.68
C TYR A 41 13.61 -5.11 9.84
N LEU A 42 12.58 -5.84 10.28
CA LEU A 42 12.01 -6.96 9.52
C LEU A 42 11.36 -6.51 8.21
N PRO A 43 10.36 -5.59 8.19
CA PRO A 43 9.81 -5.08 6.95
C PRO A 43 10.85 -4.30 6.13
N LEU A 44 11.73 -3.53 6.77
CA LEU A 44 12.78 -2.81 6.04
C LEU A 44 13.72 -3.77 5.31
N THR A 45 14.12 -4.88 5.93
CA THR A 45 14.97 -5.90 5.28
C THR A 45 14.25 -6.52 4.08
N LEU A 46 12.94 -6.79 4.19
CA LEU A 46 12.13 -7.26 3.05
C LEU A 46 12.18 -6.26 1.89
N TRP A 47 11.92 -4.98 2.15
CA TRP A 47 11.86 -3.96 1.11
C TRP A 47 13.23 -3.64 0.50
N VAL A 48 14.26 -3.52 1.34
CA VAL A 48 15.66 -3.31 0.89
C VAL A 48 16.14 -4.51 0.08
N GLY A 49 15.83 -5.73 0.51
CA GLY A 49 16.13 -6.94 -0.25
C GLY A 49 15.47 -6.92 -1.63
N GLY A 50 14.20 -6.52 -1.71
CA GLY A 50 13.50 -6.32 -2.98
C GLY A 50 14.14 -5.24 -3.86
N PHE A 51 14.55 -4.11 -3.28
CA PHE A 51 15.24 -3.02 -3.98
C PHE A 51 16.60 -3.46 -4.54
N VAL A 52 17.43 -4.11 -3.72
CA VAL A 52 18.73 -4.62 -4.15
C VAL A 52 18.55 -5.68 -5.24
N TYR A 53 17.55 -6.57 -5.11
CA TYR A 53 17.22 -7.54 -6.14
C TYR A 53 16.86 -6.88 -7.48
N CYS A 54 16.06 -5.81 -7.49
CA CYS A 54 15.75 -5.04 -8.71
C CYS A 54 16.98 -4.42 -9.38
N LYS A 55 17.93 -3.92 -8.57
CA LYS A 55 19.10 -3.21 -9.09
C LYS A 55 20.23 -4.14 -9.53
N VAL A 56 20.39 -5.29 -8.88
CA VAL A 56 21.55 -6.19 -9.07
C VAL A 56 21.16 -7.55 -9.66
N GLY A 57 19.96 -8.06 -9.35
CA GLY A 57 19.57 -9.45 -9.61
C GLY A 57 18.96 -9.74 -10.98
N THR A 58 18.57 -8.73 -11.75
CA THR A 58 17.90 -8.91 -13.05
C THR A 58 18.88 -8.71 -14.21
N LYS A 59 18.78 -9.56 -15.26
CA LYS A 59 19.58 -9.44 -16.49
C LYS A 59 19.43 -8.07 -17.18
N THR A 60 18.32 -7.39 -16.91
CA THR A 60 18.06 -5.99 -17.24
C THR A 60 17.66 -5.29 -15.94
N PRO A 61 18.50 -4.40 -15.38
CA PRO A 61 18.17 -3.65 -14.18
C PRO A 61 16.82 -2.96 -14.37
N SER A 62 15.82 -3.36 -13.60
CA SER A 62 14.52 -2.71 -13.59
C SER A 62 14.48 -1.74 -12.42
N ASN A 63 13.83 -0.59 -12.60
CA ASN A 63 13.64 0.30 -11.46
C ASN A 63 12.67 -0.34 -10.46
N PHE A 64 12.83 -0.02 -9.16
CA PHE A 64 11.95 -0.58 -8.13
C PHE A 64 10.48 -0.28 -8.43
N HIS A 65 10.19 0.94 -8.90
CA HIS A 65 8.85 1.38 -9.27
C HIS A 65 8.19 0.60 -10.44
N GLU A 66 8.96 -0.17 -11.22
CA GLU A 66 8.47 -0.95 -12.35
C GLU A 66 7.99 -2.35 -11.91
N TRP A 67 8.42 -2.82 -10.74
CA TRP A 67 8.11 -4.17 -10.27
C TRP A 67 6.70 -4.24 -9.66
N THR A 68 5.70 -4.33 -10.54
CA THR A 68 4.27 -4.31 -10.17
C THR A 68 3.89 -5.34 -9.10
N ALA A 69 4.54 -6.51 -9.10
CA ALA A 69 4.28 -7.55 -8.10
C ALA A 69 4.68 -7.09 -6.68
N LEU A 70 5.83 -6.44 -6.53
CA LEU A 70 6.30 -5.97 -5.22
C LEU A 70 5.43 -4.83 -4.68
N HIS A 71 5.00 -3.89 -5.54
CA HIS A 71 3.99 -2.90 -5.16
C HIS A 71 2.66 -3.54 -4.78
N SER A 72 2.26 -4.61 -5.47
CA SER A 72 1.04 -5.35 -5.11
C SER A 72 1.17 -6.01 -3.75
N VAL A 73 2.35 -6.57 -3.40
CA VAL A 73 2.62 -7.11 -2.07
C VAL A 73 2.49 -6.02 -1.00
N HIS A 74 3.01 -4.81 -1.26
CA HIS A 74 2.82 -3.68 -0.35
C HIS A 74 1.34 -3.33 -0.19
N ASN A 75 0.63 -3.08 -1.31
CA ASN A 75 -0.77 -2.64 -1.29
C ASN A 75 -1.69 -3.67 -0.63
N TYR A 76 -1.60 -4.94 -1.01
CA TYR A 76 -2.42 -5.99 -0.40
C TYR A 76 -2.01 -6.25 1.05
N GLY A 77 -0.70 -6.22 1.34
CA GLY A 77 -0.19 -6.39 2.69
C GLY A 77 -0.71 -5.31 3.64
N VAL A 78 -0.59 -4.03 3.26
CA VAL A 78 -1.05 -2.91 4.10
C VAL A 78 -2.57 -2.92 4.25
N ILE A 79 -3.32 -3.22 3.19
CA ILE A 79 -4.79 -3.36 3.29
C ILE A 79 -5.15 -4.49 4.26
N LEU A 80 -4.56 -5.68 4.11
CA LEU A 80 -4.85 -6.83 4.98
C LEU A 80 -4.51 -6.51 6.44
N LEU A 81 -3.30 -6.01 6.71
CA LEU A 81 -2.87 -5.66 8.06
C LEU A 81 -3.75 -4.55 8.64
N GLY A 82 -4.08 -3.52 7.84
CA GLY A 82 -4.98 -2.44 8.23
C GLY A 82 -6.40 -2.92 8.55
N GLN A 83 -6.94 -3.87 7.77
CA GLN A 83 -8.25 -4.47 8.04
C GLN A 83 -8.23 -5.33 9.32
N ILE A 84 -7.20 -6.17 9.51
CA ILE A 84 -7.05 -6.96 10.74
C ILE A 84 -7.00 -6.04 11.95
N SER A 85 -6.17 -5.00 11.86
CA SER A 85 -6.07 -3.95 12.86
C SER A 85 -7.47 -3.37 13.14
N MET A 86 -8.15 -2.81 12.14
CA MET A 86 -9.44 -2.14 12.34
C MET A 86 -10.53 -3.07 12.87
N TYR A 87 -10.49 -4.35 12.48
CA TYR A 87 -11.43 -5.37 12.91
C TYR A 87 -11.21 -5.77 14.37
N THR A 88 -9.96 -5.95 14.81
CA THR A 88 -9.68 -6.29 16.22
C THR A 88 -9.90 -5.10 17.13
N ALA A 89 -9.59 -3.88 16.67
CA ALA A 89 -9.70 -2.63 17.41
C ALA A 89 -9.07 -2.68 18.81
N ASN A 90 -8.06 -3.53 19.01
CA ASN A 90 -7.44 -3.79 20.30
C ASN A 90 -5.94 -4.06 20.12
N ASP A 91 -5.10 -3.18 20.65
CA ASP A 91 -3.64 -3.24 20.54
C ASP A 91 -3.01 -4.38 21.38
N ASP A 92 -3.75 -4.97 22.32
CA ASP A 92 -3.30 -6.18 23.02
C ASP A 92 -3.37 -7.42 22.12
N ILE A 93 -4.26 -7.40 21.10
CA ILE A 93 -4.42 -8.48 20.12
C ILE A 93 -3.59 -8.20 18.87
N PHE A 94 -3.77 -7.01 18.28
CA PHE A 94 -3.05 -6.61 17.07
C PHE A 94 -2.74 -5.12 17.11
N ARG A 95 -1.45 -4.81 17.29
CA ARG A 95 -0.97 -3.43 17.41
C ARG A 95 -1.02 -2.69 16.08
N GLU A 96 -1.66 -1.53 16.06
CA GLU A 96 -1.68 -0.58 14.92
C GLU A 96 -0.27 -0.35 14.34
N ARG A 97 0.74 -0.29 15.21
CA ARG A 97 2.13 -0.05 14.84
C ARG A 97 2.70 -1.05 13.84
N ILE A 98 2.17 -2.29 13.79
CA ILE A 98 2.63 -3.30 12.83
C ILE A 98 2.33 -2.82 11.40
N VAL A 99 1.14 -2.27 11.18
CA VAL A 99 0.73 -1.67 9.90
C VAL A 99 1.61 -0.48 9.56
N THR A 100 1.86 0.39 10.56
CA THR A 100 2.72 1.57 10.40
C THR A 100 4.13 1.19 10.01
N LEU A 101 4.79 0.28 10.74
CA LEU A 101 6.18 -0.11 10.47
C LEU A 101 6.34 -0.86 9.14
N PHE A 102 5.38 -1.70 8.77
CA PHE A 102 5.37 -2.33 7.44
C PHE A 102 5.37 -1.30 6.31
N THR A 103 4.57 -0.24 6.48
CA THR A 103 4.40 0.85 5.51
C THR A 103 5.57 1.83 5.52
N THR A 104 6.10 2.16 6.69
CA THR A 104 7.32 2.97 6.86
C THR A 104 8.49 2.34 6.11
N GLY A 105 8.72 1.03 6.26
CA GLY A 105 9.81 0.34 5.57
C GLY A 105 9.70 0.45 4.04
N TYR A 106 8.47 0.39 3.51
CA TYR A 106 8.22 0.55 2.08
C TYR A 106 8.53 1.98 1.62
N PHE A 107 8.02 3.00 2.31
CA PHE A 107 8.23 4.40 1.91
C PHE A 107 9.67 4.88 2.07
N VAL A 108 10.47 4.29 2.98
CA VAL A 108 11.92 4.52 3.02
C VAL A 108 12.57 4.12 1.70
N VAL A 109 12.25 2.93 1.19
CA VAL A 109 12.79 2.43 -0.08
C VAL A 109 12.23 3.20 -1.27
N ASP A 110 10.93 3.51 -1.27
CA ASP A 110 10.27 4.29 -2.32
C ASP A 110 10.86 5.71 -2.43
N LEU A 111 11.16 6.35 -1.29
CA LEU A 111 11.83 7.64 -1.24
C LEU A 111 13.22 7.58 -1.90
N VAL A 112 14.01 6.55 -1.59
CA VAL A 112 15.33 6.35 -2.20
C VAL A 112 15.19 6.14 -3.71
N ASP A 113 14.30 5.26 -4.17
CA ASP A 113 14.11 5.03 -5.61
C ASP A 113 13.66 6.31 -6.33
N CYS A 114 12.66 7.01 -5.80
CA CYS A 114 12.13 8.23 -6.42
C CYS A 114 13.17 9.37 -6.44
N ALA A 115 13.95 9.54 -5.36
CA ALA A 115 15.02 10.52 -5.30
C ALA A 115 16.13 10.22 -6.31
N THR A 116 16.55 8.96 -6.45
CA THR A 116 17.55 8.57 -7.46
C THR A 116 17.07 8.79 -8.90
N ARG A 117 15.75 8.74 -9.13
CA ARG A 117 15.13 9.03 -10.44
C ARG A 117 14.85 10.52 -10.66
N MET A 118 15.07 11.38 -9.66
CA MET A 118 14.73 12.81 -9.70
C MET A 118 13.24 13.05 -10.02
N ASP A 119 12.36 12.16 -9.56
CA ASP A 119 10.93 12.22 -9.84
C ASP A 119 10.23 13.07 -8.76
N GLY A 120 10.18 14.38 -8.97
CA GLY A 120 9.71 15.36 -7.98
C GLY A 120 8.34 15.03 -7.36
N PRO A 121 7.27 14.82 -8.15
CA PRO A 121 5.94 14.50 -7.60
C PRO A 121 5.91 13.21 -6.76
N TYR A 122 6.61 12.16 -7.18
CA TYR A 122 6.66 10.91 -6.41
C TYR A 122 7.58 11.02 -5.20
N THR A 123 8.65 11.81 -5.29
CA THR A 123 9.51 12.12 -4.14
C THR A 123 8.72 12.87 -3.08
N PHE A 124 7.93 13.88 -3.47
CA PHE A 124 7.04 14.60 -2.55
C PHE A 124 6.00 13.67 -1.91
N HIS A 125 5.41 12.76 -2.69
CA HIS A 125 4.51 11.74 -2.17
C HIS A 125 5.21 10.84 -1.14
N ALA A 126 6.38 10.30 -1.46
CA ALA A 126 7.13 9.42 -0.55
C ALA A 126 7.53 10.15 0.75
N VAL A 127 7.98 11.40 0.67
CA VAL A 127 8.31 12.22 1.86
C VAL A 127 7.08 12.45 2.73
N THR A 128 5.95 12.87 2.13
CA THR A 128 4.72 13.14 2.90
C THR A 128 4.15 11.87 3.52
N SER A 129 4.14 10.75 2.78
CA SER A 129 3.70 9.45 3.30
C SER A 129 4.60 8.95 4.42
N LEU A 130 5.93 9.09 4.29
CA LEU A 130 6.88 8.70 5.33
C LEU A 130 6.71 9.56 6.59
N PHE A 131 6.56 10.87 6.43
CA PHE A 131 6.26 11.77 7.56
C PHE A 131 4.98 11.35 8.28
N LEU A 132 3.88 11.12 7.55
CA LEU A 132 2.60 10.71 8.15
C LEU A 132 2.70 9.35 8.86
N CYS A 133 3.47 8.40 8.31
CA CYS A 133 3.72 7.12 8.96
C CYS A 133 4.47 7.32 10.29
N LEU A 134 5.54 8.11 10.30
CA LEU A 134 6.32 8.39 11.51
C LEU A 134 5.50 9.19 12.53
N ALA A 135 4.74 10.19 12.09
CA ALA A 135 3.85 10.95 12.96
C ALA A 135 2.79 10.05 13.60
N ASN A 136 2.11 9.20 12.82
CA ASN A 136 1.17 8.23 13.35
C ASN A 136 1.84 7.24 14.32
N TYR A 137 3.12 6.92 14.10
CA TYR A 137 3.90 6.08 15.00
C TYR A 137 4.20 6.77 16.34
N PHE A 138 4.56 8.05 16.35
CA PHE A 138 4.98 8.74 17.57
C PHE A 138 3.86 9.49 18.29
N THR A 139 2.67 9.61 17.70
CA THR A 139 1.53 10.31 18.30
C THR A 139 0.49 9.31 18.82
N PRO A 140 0.31 9.16 20.15
CA PRO A 140 -0.62 8.19 20.74
C PRO A 140 -2.06 8.32 20.23
N LEU A 141 -2.55 9.55 20.08
CA LEU A 141 -3.89 9.80 19.54
C LEU A 141 -4.06 9.21 18.12
N CYS A 142 -3.04 9.30 17.27
CA CYS A 142 -3.10 8.73 15.93
C CYS A 142 -3.10 7.20 15.95
N GLN A 143 -2.46 6.58 16.94
CA GLN A 143 -2.52 5.13 17.15
C GLN A 143 -3.90 4.70 17.64
N GLU A 144 -4.45 5.40 18.62
CA GLU A 144 -5.81 5.16 19.16
C GLU A 144 -6.88 5.33 18.09
N LEU A 145 -6.75 6.37 17.26
CA LEU A 145 -7.62 6.59 16.10
C LEU A 145 -7.31 5.65 14.93
N ARG A 146 -6.27 4.84 15.02
CA ARG A 146 -5.90 3.83 14.02
C ARG A 146 -5.69 4.42 12.63
N MET A 147 -4.99 5.57 12.61
CA MET A 147 -4.88 6.42 11.43
C MET A 147 -4.12 5.76 10.29
N THR A 148 -3.13 4.92 10.57
CA THR A 148 -2.38 4.22 9.52
C THR A 148 -3.22 3.11 8.89
N SER A 149 -3.96 2.37 9.68
CA SER A 149 -4.88 1.35 9.20
C SER A 149 -6.02 1.95 8.37
N LYS A 150 -6.51 3.14 8.75
CA LYS A 150 -7.45 3.90 7.92
C LYS A 150 -6.78 4.38 6.63
N ALA A 151 -5.52 4.83 6.68
CA ALA A 151 -4.76 5.21 5.49
C ALA A 151 -4.51 4.01 4.54
N ALA A 152 -4.49 2.77 5.04
CA ALA A 152 -4.35 1.58 4.19
C ALA A 152 -5.46 1.46 3.14
N LEU A 153 -6.67 1.97 3.43
CA LEU A 153 -7.78 1.98 2.47
C LEU A 153 -7.53 2.87 1.25
N LEU A 154 -6.60 3.83 1.35
CA LEU A 154 -6.20 4.66 0.21
C LEU A 154 -5.54 3.84 -0.89
N GLU A 155 -4.91 2.72 -0.53
CA GLU A 155 -4.23 1.81 -1.48
C GLU A 155 -5.21 0.90 -2.23
N ALA A 156 -6.46 0.82 -1.80
CA ALA A 156 -7.47 0.01 -2.48
C ALA A 156 -7.77 0.49 -3.91
N SER A 157 -7.49 1.77 -4.23
CA SER A 157 -7.65 2.28 -5.59
C SER A 157 -6.49 1.92 -6.54
N THR A 158 -5.33 1.53 -6.01
CA THR A 158 -4.10 1.30 -6.79
C THR A 158 -4.21 0.09 -7.75
N PRO A 159 -4.80 -1.06 -7.38
CA PRO A 159 -5.06 -2.16 -8.32
C PRO A 159 -5.89 -1.75 -9.54
N PHE A 160 -6.90 -0.89 -9.34
CA PHE A 160 -7.75 -0.39 -10.43
C PHE A 160 -6.98 0.56 -11.36
N LEU A 161 -6.00 1.31 -10.85
CA LEU A 161 -5.09 2.10 -11.68
C LEU A 161 -4.27 1.19 -12.61
N TYR A 162 -3.73 0.08 -12.09
CA TYR A 162 -2.98 -0.87 -12.92
C TYR A 162 -3.87 -1.50 -13.99
N LEU A 163 -5.09 -1.90 -13.62
CA LEU A 163 -6.06 -2.43 -14.57
C LEU A 163 -6.42 -1.42 -15.68
N ALA A 164 -6.69 -0.16 -15.30
CA ALA A 164 -6.99 0.91 -16.24
C ALA A 164 -5.81 1.21 -17.18
N LYS A 165 -4.58 1.30 -16.63
CA LYS A 165 -3.36 1.50 -17.42
C LYS A 165 -3.07 0.36 -18.39
N LYS A 166 -3.30 -0.89 -17.97
CA LYS A 166 -3.02 -2.08 -18.78
C LYS A 166 -4.01 -2.24 -19.93
N THR A 167 -5.29 -2.09 -19.64
CA THR A 167 -6.37 -2.37 -20.62
C THR A 167 -6.73 -1.17 -21.49
N ARG A 168 -6.49 0.05 -20.98
CA ARG A 168 -6.88 1.32 -21.61
C ARG A 168 -8.38 1.44 -21.96
N LYS A 169 -9.23 0.60 -21.35
CA LYS A 169 -10.68 0.64 -21.57
C LYS A 169 -11.33 1.77 -20.75
N PRO A 170 -12.26 2.56 -21.33
CA PRO A 170 -12.95 3.64 -20.62
C PRO A 170 -13.67 3.18 -19.34
N GLU A 171 -14.30 2.01 -19.37
CA GLU A 171 -14.99 1.41 -18.22
C GLU A 171 -14.05 1.20 -17.02
N HIS A 172 -12.84 0.71 -17.26
CA HIS A 172 -11.85 0.51 -16.20
C HIS A 172 -11.31 1.83 -15.65
N PHE A 173 -11.21 2.88 -16.49
CA PHE A 173 -10.90 4.23 -16.01
C PHE A 173 -12.03 4.81 -15.17
N GLY A 174 -13.29 4.57 -15.55
CA GLY A 174 -14.47 4.96 -14.76
C GLY A 174 -14.49 4.28 -13.40
N LEU A 175 -14.26 2.96 -13.37
CA LEU A 175 -14.15 2.19 -12.12
C LEU A 175 -13.00 2.68 -11.24
N PHE A 176 -11.82 2.92 -11.82
CA PHE A 176 -10.70 3.50 -11.09
C PHE A 176 -11.05 4.87 -10.51
N ALA A 177 -11.68 5.76 -11.28
CA ALA A 177 -12.09 7.08 -10.79
C ALA A 177 -13.10 7.00 -9.64
N LEU A 178 -14.06 6.08 -9.72
CA LEU A 178 -15.03 5.85 -8.66
C LEU A 178 -14.33 5.40 -7.37
N VAL A 179 -13.51 4.35 -7.45
CA VAL A 179 -12.78 3.83 -6.27
C VAL A 179 -11.81 4.87 -5.72
N PHE A 180 -11.09 5.61 -6.59
CA PHE A 180 -10.22 6.71 -6.16
C PHE A 180 -11.01 7.80 -5.43
N THR A 181 -12.21 8.14 -5.90
CA THR A 181 -13.07 9.15 -5.25
C THR A 181 -13.48 8.69 -3.86
N ILE A 182 -13.98 7.46 -3.72
CA ILE A 182 -14.41 6.91 -2.43
C ILE A 182 -13.21 6.82 -1.47
N CYS A 183 -12.14 6.17 -1.92
CA CYS A 183 -10.99 5.87 -1.07
C CYS A 183 -10.14 7.08 -0.74
N ARG A 184 -10.03 8.12 -1.60
CA ARG A 184 -9.09 9.23 -1.37
C ARG A 184 -9.76 10.58 -1.23
N ILE A 185 -10.83 10.84 -1.97
CA ILE A 185 -11.49 12.16 -1.97
C ILE A 185 -12.47 12.30 -0.82
N LEU A 186 -13.22 11.24 -0.50
CA LEU A 186 -14.16 11.25 0.63
C LEU A 186 -13.50 10.81 1.94
N TRP A 187 -12.61 9.81 1.88
CA TRP A 187 -12.02 9.22 3.08
C TRP A 187 -10.99 10.11 3.78
N VAL A 188 -10.14 10.83 3.03
CA VAL A 188 -9.10 11.68 3.65
C VAL A 188 -9.72 12.83 4.47
N PRO A 189 -10.74 13.56 3.98
CA PRO A 189 -11.45 14.54 4.81
C PRO A 189 -12.11 13.93 6.06
N TYR A 190 -12.64 12.70 5.96
CA TYR A 190 -13.17 11.99 7.11
C TYR A 190 -12.08 11.71 8.17
N MET A 191 -10.90 11.26 7.73
CA MET A 191 -9.73 11.11 8.60
C MET A 191 -9.28 12.44 9.24
N MET A 192 -9.26 13.53 8.46
CA MET A 192 -8.94 14.87 8.96
C MET A 192 -9.93 15.32 10.04
N LYS A 193 -11.23 15.05 9.85
CA LYS A 193 -12.27 15.33 10.85
C LYS A 193 -12.00 14.57 12.14
N GLN A 194 -11.66 13.27 12.08
CA GLN A 194 -11.39 12.48 13.28
C GLN A 194 -10.18 12.98 14.08
N ILE A 195 -9.13 13.43 13.39
CA ILE A 195 -7.96 14.05 14.01
C ILE A 195 -8.35 15.35 14.72
N LEU A 196 -9.18 16.19 14.09
CA LEU A 196 -9.71 17.42 14.69
C LEU A 196 -10.59 17.14 15.91
N ASP A 197 -11.51 16.18 15.80
CA ASP A 197 -12.39 15.75 16.88
C ASP A 197 -11.58 15.17 18.06
N GLY A 198 -10.43 14.55 17.77
CA GLY A 198 -9.48 14.04 18.76
C GLY A 198 -8.59 15.10 19.42
N GLY A 199 -8.68 16.36 18.99
CA GLY A 199 -7.99 17.49 19.62
C GLY A 199 -6.70 17.96 18.92
N ILE A 200 -6.31 17.37 17.79
CA ILE A 200 -5.22 17.91 16.96
C ILE A 200 -5.75 19.10 16.17
N GLY A 201 -5.20 20.29 16.42
CA GLY A 201 -5.63 21.53 15.77
C GLY A 201 -5.22 21.66 14.30
N VAL A 202 -5.83 22.59 13.56
CA VAL A 202 -5.55 22.83 12.13
C VAL A 202 -4.13 23.34 11.85
N THR A 203 -3.45 23.89 12.87
CA THR A 203 -2.07 24.36 12.79
C THR A 203 -1.05 23.28 13.13
N ASP A 204 -1.49 22.09 13.55
CA ASP A 204 -0.60 21.00 13.89
C ASP A 204 0.09 20.44 12.62
N PRO A 205 1.40 20.12 12.68
CA PRO A 205 2.13 19.58 11.52
C PRO A 205 1.48 18.34 10.90
N ILE A 206 0.87 17.46 11.69
CA ILE A 206 0.19 16.25 11.19
C ILE A 206 -0.99 16.65 10.32
N PHE A 207 -1.80 17.59 10.80
CA PHE A 207 -2.96 18.09 10.06
C PHE A 207 -2.54 18.81 8.78
N ILE A 208 -1.52 19.67 8.86
CA ILE A 208 -1.00 20.41 7.69
C ILE A 208 -0.48 19.45 6.62
N VAL A 209 0.31 18.44 7.00
CA VAL A 209 0.83 17.47 6.02
C VAL A 209 -0.28 16.59 5.45
N LEU A 210 -1.27 16.19 6.27
CA LEU A 210 -2.44 15.46 5.78
C LEU A 210 -3.29 16.31 4.80
N ALA A 211 -3.44 17.60 5.08
CA ALA A 211 -4.10 18.55 4.17
C ALA A 211 -3.32 18.72 2.86
N GLY A 212 -1.98 18.82 2.93
CA GLY A 212 -1.11 18.84 1.74
C GLY A 212 -1.22 17.56 0.92
N PHE A 213 -1.25 16.41 1.60
CA PHE A 213 -1.49 15.10 0.97
C PHE A 213 -2.87 15.04 0.30
N TYR A 214 -3.91 15.59 0.93
CA TYR A 214 -5.23 15.72 0.31
C TYR A 214 -5.20 16.59 -0.95
N GLY A 215 -4.50 17.73 -0.91
CA GLY A 215 -4.27 18.58 -2.09
C GLY A 215 -3.61 17.84 -3.26
N LEU A 216 -2.63 16.98 -2.98
CA LEU A 216 -2.00 16.12 -3.99
C LEU A 216 -3.01 15.12 -4.60
N ASN A 217 -3.87 14.51 -3.77
CA ASN A 217 -4.91 13.59 -4.24
C ASN A 217 -5.96 14.31 -5.11
N LEU A 218 -6.33 15.55 -4.77
CA LEU A 218 -7.20 16.39 -5.60
C LEU A 218 -6.56 16.70 -6.97
N PHE A 219 -5.25 16.98 -7.00
CA PHE A 219 -4.52 17.19 -8.25
C PHE A 219 -4.56 15.93 -9.14
N TRP A 220 -4.35 14.75 -8.57
CA TRP A 220 -4.47 13.49 -9.33
C TRP A 220 -5.89 13.21 -9.78
N TRP A 221 -6.88 13.47 -8.93
CA TRP A 221 -8.30 13.32 -9.29
C TRP A 221 -8.70 14.22 -10.46
N TYR A 222 -8.27 15.48 -10.45
CA TYR A 222 -8.45 16.38 -11.58
C TYR A 222 -7.87 15.81 -12.88
N LYS A 223 -6.67 15.21 -12.84
CA LYS A 223 -6.08 14.55 -14.01
C LYS A 223 -6.91 13.36 -14.49
N ILE A 224 -7.45 12.56 -13.57
CA ILE A 224 -8.33 11.42 -13.90
C ILE A 224 -9.59 11.90 -14.59
N LEU A 225 -10.26 12.94 -14.07
CA LEU A 225 -11.45 13.52 -14.69
C LEU A 225 -11.17 14.04 -16.10
N ARG A 226 -10.04 14.72 -16.30
CA ARG A 226 -9.64 15.21 -17.63
C ARG A 226 -9.47 14.08 -18.65
N ILE A 227 -8.95 12.93 -18.23
CA ILE A 227 -8.81 11.73 -19.09
C ILE A 227 -10.19 11.19 -19.46
N ILE A 228 -11.13 11.11 -18.51
CA ILE A 228 -12.48 10.61 -18.76
C ILE A 228 -13.23 11.53 -19.74
N VAL A 229 -13.22 12.84 -19.49
CA VAL A 229 -13.91 13.82 -20.36
C VAL A 229 -13.38 13.76 -21.79
N ARG A 230 -12.05 13.75 -21.97
CA ARG A 230 -11.43 13.65 -23.30
C ARG A 230 -11.71 12.32 -23.99
N GLY A 231 -11.60 11.22 -23.24
CA GLY A 231 -11.87 9.87 -23.76
C GLY A 231 -13.30 9.72 -24.26
N SER A 232 -14.27 10.37 -23.60
CA SER A 232 -15.66 10.39 -24.05
C SER A 232 -15.88 11.25 -25.30
N SER A 233 -15.22 12.41 -25.40
CA SER A 233 -15.31 13.28 -26.59
C SER A 233 -14.78 12.62 -27.86
N ASP A 234 -13.64 11.92 -27.76
CA ASP A 234 -13.02 11.23 -28.91
C ASP A 234 -13.78 9.94 -29.31
N ALA A 235 -14.52 9.33 -28.39
CA ALA A 235 -15.40 8.19 -28.70
C ALA A 235 -16.70 8.64 -29.39
N SER A 236 -17.22 9.82 -29.03
CA SER A 236 -18.42 10.39 -29.64
C SER A 236 -18.18 10.82 -31.09
N SER A 237 -16.99 11.35 -31.42
CA SER A 237 -16.67 11.78 -32.79
C SER A 237 -16.48 10.62 -33.77
N LYS A 238 -16.06 9.43 -33.30
CA LYS A 238 -15.88 8.25 -34.15
C LYS A 238 -17.17 7.51 -34.49
N ASN A 239 -18.23 7.70 -33.72
CA ASN A 239 -19.52 7.04 -33.99
C ASN A 239 -20.40 7.79 -35.00
N ASP A 240 -20.19 9.10 -35.18
CA ASP A 240 -20.95 9.90 -36.16
C ASP A 240 -20.45 9.68 -37.61
N ASP A 241 -19.18 9.33 -37.83
CA ASP A 241 -18.65 9.06 -39.17
C ASP A 241 -18.93 7.63 -39.69
N SER A 242 -19.31 6.70 -38.82
CA SER A 242 -19.52 5.29 -39.19
C SER A 242 -20.94 4.93 -39.66
N ASN A 243 -21.89 5.87 -39.67
CA ASN A 243 -23.24 5.68 -40.22
C ASN A 243 -23.41 6.13 -41.68
N GLY A 244 -22.30 6.44 -42.37
CA GLY A 244 -22.33 7.09 -43.67
C GLY A 244 -21.64 6.37 -44.84
N ILE A 245 -21.39 5.05 -44.82
CA ILE A 245 -20.88 4.35 -46.03
C ILE A 245 -21.47 2.93 -46.15
N THR A 246 -22.61 2.81 -46.82
CA THR A 246 -23.01 1.59 -47.54
C THR A 246 -22.09 1.41 -48.74
N ASN A 247 -21.01 0.66 -48.58
CA ASN A 247 -20.14 0.25 -49.69
C ASN A 247 -20.73 -1.00 -50.37
N THR A 248 -21.28 -0.80 -51.56
CA THR A 248 -21.49 -1.82 -52.58
C THR A 248 -20.14 -2.47 -52.92
N ARG A 249 -19.97 -3.72 -52.49
CA ARG A 249 -18.81 -4.56 -52.80
C ARG A 249 -18.94 -5.07 -54.24
N GLN A 250 -18.16 -4.53 -55.16
CA GLN A 250 -17.88 -5.15 -56.46
C GLN A 250 -16.60 -5.98 -56.33
N ASP A 251 -16.73 -7.29 -56.47
CA ASP A 251 -15.60 -8.21 -56.53
C ASP A 251 -14.87 -8.08 -57.89
N PRO A 252 -13.52 -8.05 -57.93
CA PRO A 252 -12.78 -8.13 -59.17
C PRO A 252 -12.71 -9.59 -59.69
N PRO A 253 -12.68 -9.78 -61.02
CA PRO A 253 -12.72 -11.10 -61.62
C PRO A 253 -11.41 -11.87 -61.43
N ASN A 254 -11.62 -13.15 -61.19
CA ASN A 254 -10.66 -14.24 -61.13
C ASN A 254 -9.65 -14.19 -62.29
N LYS A 255 -8.35 -14.25 -61.99
CA LYS A 255 -7.32 -14.57 -62.99
C LYS A 255 -6.84 -15.99 -62.77
N GLU A 256 -7.23 -16.84 -63.68
CA GLU A 256 -6.77 -18.21 -63.88
C GLU A 256 -5.25 -18.28 -64.06
N LYS A 257 -4.67 -19.36 -63.55
CA LYS A 257 -3.43 -19.98 -64.03
C LYS A 257 -3.71 -21.46 -64.23
#